data_AF-A0A7J9Q6I4-F1
#
_entry.id   AF-A0A7J9Q6I4-F1
#
_cell.length_a   1.000
_cell.length_b   1.000
_cell.length_c   1.000
_cell.angle_alpha   90.00
_cell.angle_beta   90.00
_cell.angle_gamma   90.00
#
_symmetry.space_group_name_H-M   'P 1'
#
loop_
_entity.id
_entity.type
_entity.pdbx_description
1 polymer ?
#
loop_
_entity_poly.entity_id
_entity_poly.type
_entity_poly.pdbx_seq_one_letter_code
_entity_poly.pdbx_strand_id
1 'polypeptide(L)'
;MQEQIQTSPEMELYFNEIDSKIKTEYNLANKAKKKGYDPEIKVDIPLAKNMAERVEGLISTVAPQIIGSGISKRILDLEKKYKAMDWKISLIIAEEIAKEKFCKFKDKKEAMEVGIRVGFAYHTMGTVASPLEGFVGLDIRKRRDGKDYFALMYSGPIRSAGGTGGSVSVLIADYVRKKMGYSPYDPTEKEINRIIREVLDYHERATNLQYLPSEKELAFLARNLPVQIDGDPTEKIDVSNYKDIERIGTNRIRGGACLVFAECLAQKAPKLWNRLSKFSKEFDLEQWNFLEEFLDIQKEVKAKGKINNAGEKITPNYTFIQD
;
A
#
# COMPACT_ATOMS: atom_id res chain seq x y z
N MET A 1 7.55 -18.04 -24.43
CA MET A 1 8.85 -18.45 -23.88
C MET A 1 9.07 -17.71 -22.57
N GLN A 2 8.97 -18.43 -21.45
CA GLN A 2 9.44 -17.97 -20.14
C GLN A 2 10.93 -17.62 -20.27
N GLU A 3 11.41 -16.60 -19.56
CA GLU A 3 12.86 -16.47 -19.33
C GLU A 3 13.29 -17.73 -18.60
N GLN A 4 13.97 -18.63 -19.29
CA GLN A 4 14.73 -19.69 -18.65
C GLN A 4 15.74 -19.00 -17.74
N ILE A 5 15.57 -19.16 -16.44
CA ILE A 5 16.65 -18.90 -15.50
C ILE A 5 17.84 -19.69 -16.06
N GLN A 6 18.95 -19.01 -16.32
CA GLN A 6 20.12 -19.65 -16.88
C GLN A 6 20.71 -20.55 -15.78
N THR A 7 20.28 -21.81 -15.76
CA THR A 7 20.61 -22.79 -14.72
C THR A 7 21.56 -23.83 -15.27
N SER A 8 22.49 -24.30 -14.44
CA SER A 8 23.27 -25.49 -14.79
C SER A 8 22.38 -26.73 -14.79
N PRO A 9 22.75 -27.81 -15.48
CA PRO A 9 22.01 -29.08 -15.43
C PRO A 9 21.81 -29.60 -14.00
N GLU A 10 22.80 -29.42 -13.11
CA GLU A 10 22.71 -29.81 -11.70
C GLU A 10 21.66 -28.98 -10.95
N MET A 11 21.57 -27.67 -11.23
CA MET A 11 20.52 -26.81 -10.65
C MET A 11 19.13 -27.19 -11.15
N GLU A 12 18.99 -27.55 -12.43
CA GLU A 12 17.71 -28.02 -12.96
C GLU A 12 17.27 -29.31 -12.28
N LEU A 13 18.17 -30.27 -12.08
CA LEU A 13 17.89 -31.49 -11.32
C LEU A 13 17.46 -31.19 -9.89
N TYR A 14 18.16 -30.28 -9.21
CA TYR A 14 17.81 -29.84 -7.85
C TYR A 14 16.41 -29.22 -7.77
N PHE A 15 16.08 -28.30 -8.68
CA PHE A 15 14.74 -27.68 -8.71
C PHE A 15 13.65 -28.69 -9.05
N ASN A 16 13.91 -29.62 -9.97
CA ASN A 16 12.96 -30.68 -10.32
C ASN A 16 12.71 -31.63 -9.14
N GLU A 17 13.73 -31.93 -8.34
CA GLU A 17 13.59 -32.74 -7.13
C GLU A 17 12.68 -32.03 -6.11
N ILE A 18 12.90 -30.74 -5.86
CA ILE A 18 12.05 -29.93 -4.97
C ILE A 18 10.61 -29.86 -5.50
N ASP A 19 10.42 -29.55 -6.78
CA ASP A 19 9.09 -29.47 -7.41
C ASP A 19 8.33 -30.80 -7.26
N SER A 20 9.01 -31.94 -7.42
CA SER A 20 8.43 -33.28 -7.29
C SER A 20 8.00 -33.59 -5.84
N LYS A 21 8.87 -33.28 -4.87
CA LYS A 21 8.58 -33.45 -3.44
C LYS A 21 7.42 -32.56 -2.99
N ILE A 22 7.44 -31.29 -3.38
CA ILE A 22 6.35 -30.35 -3.08
C ILE A 22 5.02 -30.85 -3.64
N LYS A 23 4.97 -31.30 -4.90
CA LYS A 23 3.73 -31.85 -5.50
C LYS A 23 3.20 -33.06 -4.74
N THR A 24 4.10 -33.92 -4.26
CA THR A 24 3.73 -35.10 -3.47
C THR A 24 3.04 -34.69 -2.17
N GLU A 25 3.65 -33.79 -1.41
CA GLU A 25 3.08 -33.27 -0.16
C GLU A 25 1.79 -32.48 -0.39
N TYR A 26 1.74 -31.66 -1.44
CA TYR A 26 0.55 -30.88 -1.80
C TYR A 26 -0.65 -31.79 -2.13
N ASN A 27 -0.41 -32.90 -2.82
CA ASN A 27 -1.43 -33.90 -3.13
C ASN A 27 -1.93 -34.62 -1.86
N LEU A 28 -1.02 -34.94 -0.93
CA LEU A 28 -1.37 -35.53 0.36
C LEU A 28 -2.23 -34.58 1.18
N ALA A 29 -1.83 -33.31 1.30
CA ALA A 29 -2.58 -32.27 2.01
C ALA A 29 -3.98 -32.06 1.40
N ASN A 30 -4.11 -32.05 0.07
CA ASN A 30 -5.43 -31.97 -0.58
C ASN A 30 -6.30 -33.21 -0.30
N LYS A 31 -5.72 -34.42 -0.25
CA LYS A 31 -6.48 -35.63 0.15
C LYS A 31 -6.96 -35.53 1.60
N ALA A 32 -6.17 -34.93 2.50
CA ALA A 32 -6.56 -34.70 3.88
C ALA A 32 -7.70 -33.66 4.00
N LYS A 33 -7.53 -32.48 3.39
CA LYS A 33 -8.54 -31.40 3.42
C LYS A 33 -9.88 -31.79 2.79
N LYS A 34 -9.88 -32.65 1.76
CA LYS A 34 -11.10 -33.21 1.17
C LYS A 34 -11.96 -34.02 2.14
N LYS A 35 -11.46 -34.40 3.32
CA LYS A 35 -12.25 -35.04 4.38
C LYS A 35 -13.19 -34.06 5.10
N GLY A 36 -13.03 -32.74 4.91
CA GLY A 36 -13.96 -31.73 5.43
C GLY A 36 -13.82 -31.41 6.92
N TYR A 37 -12.66 -31.69 7.52
CA TYR A 37 -12.39 -31.35 8.93
C TYR A 37 -11.80 -29.96 9.14
N ASP A 38 -11.33 -29.32 8.06
CA ASP A 38 -10.73 -27.99 8.06
C ASP A 38 -11.71 -26.94 7.49
N PRO A 39 -11.49 -25.63 7.73
CA PRO A 39 -12.32 -24.56 7.15
C PRO A 39 -12.45 -24.60 5.62
N GLU A 40 -11.41 -25.09 4.94
CA GLU A 40 -11.33 -25.20 3.48
C GLU A 40 -11.07 -26.63 3.03
N ILE A 41 -11.82 -27.10 2.03
CA ILE A 41 -11.74 -28.47 1.48
C ILE A 41 -10.58 -28.70 0.50
N LYS A 42 -9.80 -27.66 0.20
CA LYS A 42 -8.61 -27.67 -0.65
C LYS A 42 -7.49 -26.89 0.03
N VAL A 43 -6.25 -27.21 -0.32
CA VAL A 43 -5.10 -26.40 0.13
C VAL A 43 -5.26 -24.97 -0.37
N ASP A 44 -5.13 -24.05 0.57
CA ASP A 44 -5.34 -22.60 0.49
C ASP A 44 -4.04 -21.82 0.35
N ILE A 45 -2.89 -22.49 0.40
CA ILE A 45 -1.56 -21.94 0.15
C ILE A 45 -1.19 -22.19 -1.33
N PRO A 46 -1.34 -21.21 -2.24
CA PRO A 46 -1.05 -21.42 -3.65
C PRO A 46 0.46 -21.58 -3.89
N LEU A 47 0.82 -22.49 -4.80
CA LEU A 47 2.19 -22.61 -5.29
C LEU A 47 2.44 -21.56 -6.38
N ALA A 48 3.60 -20.91 -6.33
CA ALA A 48 4.02 -19.92 -7.33
C ALA A 48 5.50 -20.14 -7.68
N LYS A 49 5.83 -20.11 -8.98
CA LYS A 49 7.20 -20.31 -9.47
C LYS A 49 8.01 -19.03 -9.55
N ASN A 50 7.34 -17.89 -9.67
CA ASN A 50 7.97 -16.58 -9.82
C ASN A 50 7.16 -15.49 -9.10
N MET A 51 7.70 -14.27 -9.09
CA MET A 51 7.04 -13.13 -8.43
C MET A 51 5.67 -12.81 -9.06
N ALA A 52 5.54 -12.88 -10.39
CA ALA A 52 4.30 -12.55 -11.08
C ALA A 52 3.16 -13.55 -10.74
N GLU A 53 3.47 -14.83 -10.62
CA GLU A 53 2.54 -15.87 -10.13
C GLU A 53 2.23 -15.69 -8.64
N ARG A 54 3.22 -15.26 -7.83
CA ARG A 54 3.00 -14.98 -6.41
C ARG A 54 2.02 -13.83 -6.21
N VAL A 55 2.12 -12.79 -7.02
CA VAL A 55 1.19 -11.64 -7.01
C VAL A 55 -0.23 -12.09 -7.37
N GLU A 56 -0.40 -12.83 -8.46
CA GLU A 56 -1.69 -13.38 -8.88
C GLU A 56 -2.27 -14.34 -7.82
N GLY A 57 -1.44 -15.26 -7.32
CA GLY A 57 -1.82 -16.21 -6.27
C GLY A 57 -2.24 -15.53 -4.96
N LEU A 58 -1.50 -14.52 -4.50
CA LEU A 58 -1.81 -13.78 -3.28
C LEU A 58 -3.18 -13.10 -3.38
N ILE A 59 -3.43 -12.35 -4.45
CA ILE A 59 -4.67 -11.59 -4.62
C ILE A 59 -5.86 -12.49 -4.97
N SER A 60 -5.62 -13.69 -5.50
CA SER A 60 -6.68 -14.67 -5.79
C SER A 60 -7.49 -15.08 -4.56
N THR A 61 -6.95 -14.91 -3.36
CA THR A 61 -7.65 -15.12 -2.09
C THR A 61 -8.92 -14.27 -1.97
N VAL A 62 -8.90 -13.05 -2.51
CA VAL A 62 -10.05 -12.12 -2.50
C VAL A 62 -10.67 -11.90 -3.87
N ALA A 63 -9.97 -12.28 -4.94
CA ALA A 63 -10.44 -12.20 -6.32
C ALA A 63 -10.07 -13.45 -7.13
N PRO A 64 -10.72 -14.61 -6.89
CA PRO A 64 -10.35 -15.88 -7.52
C PRO A 64 -10.36 -15.85 -9.06
N GLN A 65 -11.18 -15.00 -9.65
CA GLN A 65 -11.33 -14.83 -11.10
C GLN A 65 -10.07 -14.32 -11.81
N ILE A 66 -9.08 -13.80 -11.08
CA ILE A 66 -7.82 -13.35 -11.69
C ILE A 66 -6.90 -14.51 -12.07
N ILE A 67 -7.07 -15.68 -11.44
CA ILE A 67 -6.21 -16.85 -11.71
C ILE A 67 -6.33 -17.26 -13.18
N GLY A 68 -5.20 -17.26 -13.88
CA GLY A 68 -5.16 -17.65 -15.28
C GLY A 68 -5.76 -16.60 -16.22
N SER A 69 -6.08 -15.40 -15.74
CA SER A 69 -6.59 -14.31 -16.59
C SER A 69 -5.51 -13.66 -17.46
N GLY A 70 -4.25 -14.08 -17.30
CA GLY A 70 -3.10 -13.58 -18.03
C GLY A 70 -2.37 -12.41 -17.36
N ILE A 71 -2.73 -12.04 -16.13
CA ILE A 71 -2.07 -10.97 -15.36
C ILE A 71 -0.59 -11.28 -15.15
N SER A 72 -0.22 -12.50 -14.73
CA SER A 72 1.19 -12.86 -14.51
C SER A 72 2.01 -12.75 -15.79
N LYS A 73 1.46 -13.17 -16.93
CA LYS A 73 2.13 -13.02 -18.24
C LYS A 73 2.33 -11.55 -18.57
N ARG A 74 1.31 -10.71 -18.34
CA ARG A 74 1.41 -9.27 -18.58
C ARG A 74 2.47 -8.60 -17.71
N ILE A 75 2.56 -8.99 -16.44
CA ILE A 75 3.60 -8.49 -15.53
C ILE A 75 4.98 -8.82 -16.12
N LEU A 76 5.24 -10.06 -16.51
CA LEU A 76 6.51 -10.46 -17.13
C LEU A 76 6.82 -9.67 -18.42
N ASP A 77 5.81 -9.39 -19.24
CA ASP A 77 5.99 -8.57 -20.45
C ASP A 77 6.34 -7.10 -20.11
N LEU A 78 5.76 -6.56 -19.04
CA LEU A 78 6.10 -5.23 -18.53
C LEU A 78 7.50 -5.18 -17.91
N GLU A 79 7.93 -6.23 -17.22
CA GLU A 79 9.29 -6.34 -16.68
C GLU A 79 10.35 -6.35 -17.78
N LYS A 80 10.10 -7.00 -18.91
CA LYS A 80 11.00 -6.93 -20.08
C LYS A 80 11.12 -5.51 -20.63
N LYS A 81 10.05 -4.70 -20.52
CA LYS A 81 10.01 -3.32 -21.02
C LYS A 81 10.64 -2.31 -20.06
N TYR A 82 10.33 -2.39 -18.77
CA TYR A 82 10.69 -1.38 -17.76
C TYR A 82 11.77 -1.84 -16.77
N LYS A 83 12.23 -3.10 -16.88
CA LYS A 83 13.01 -3.85 -15.88
C LYS A 83 12.13 -4.31 -14.70
N ALA A 84 12.47 -5.48 -14.16
CA ALA A 84 11.83 -6.00 -12.95
C ALA A 84 11.88 -4.98 -11.82
N MET A 85 10.83 -4.94 -10.99
CA MET A 85 10.67 -4.05 -9.84
C MET A 85 10.55 -2.54 -10.15
N ASP A 86 10.39 -2.13 -11.42
CA ASP A 86 10.07 -0.74 -11.73
C ASP A 86 8.65 -0.37 -11.22
N TRP A 87 8.53 0.78 -10.56
CA TRP A 87 7.27 1.25 -9.96
C TRP A 87 6.18 1.48 -11.00
N LYS A 88 6.56 1.86 -12.23
CA LYS A 88 5.63 2.06 -13.36
C LYS A 88 4.81 0.81 -13.63
N ILE A 89 5.37 -0.38 -13.44
CA ILE A 89 4.68 -1.66 -13.67
C ILE A 89 3.49 -1.79 -12.72
N SER A 90 3.65 -1.41 -11.46
CA SER A 90 2.58 -1.40 -10.44
C SER A 90 1.42 -0.50 -10.87
N LEU A 91 1.72 0.67 -11.44
CA LEU A 91 0.72 1.62 -11.91
C LEU A 91 -0.02 1.10 -13.14
N ILE A 92 0.72 0.62 -14.15
CA ILE A 92 0.16 0.10 -15.40
C ILE A 92 -0.75 -1.10 -15.11
N ILE A 93 -0.28 -2.09 -14.34
CA ILE A 93 -1.07 -3.29 -14.10
C ILE A 93 -2.34 -2.97 -13.29
N ALA A 94 -2.24 -2.04 -12.33
CA ALA A 94 -3.40 -1.60 -11.56
C ALA A 94 -4.46 -0.92 -12.45
N GLU A 95 -4.05 -0.04 -13.36
CA GLU A 95 -4.95 0.59 -14.33
C GLU A 95 -5.57 -0.43 -15.30
N GLU A 96 -4.77 -1.35 -15.84
CA GLU A 96 -5.25 -2.34 -16.80
C GLU A 96 -6.30 -3.28 -16.19
N ILE A 97 -6.12 -3.66 -14.92
CA ILE A 97 -7.10 -4.45 -14.17
C ILE A 97 -8.34 -3.63 -13.82
N ALA A 98 -8.17 -2.38 -13.36
CA ALA A 98 -9.28 -1.48 -13.07
C ALA A 98 -10.16 -1.21 -14.30
N LYS A 99 -9.58 -1.29 -15.50
CA LYS A 99 -10.27 -1.19 -16.80
C LYS A 99 -10.80 -2.54 -17.33
N GLU A 100 -10.76 -3.59 -16.52
CA GLU A 100 -11.24 -4.94 -16.85
C GLU A 100 -10.60 -5.56 -18.10
N LYS A 101 -9.31 -5.30 -18.36
CA LYS A 101 -8.64 -5.84 -19.58
C LYS A 101 -8.43 -7.37 -19.54
N PHE A 102 -8.47 -8.00 -18.37
CA PHE A 102 -8.11 -9.42 -18.20
C PHE A 102 -9.30 -10.32 -17.83
N CYS A 103 -10.20 -9.81 -17.00
CA CYS A 103 -11.37 -10.53 -16.52
C CYS A 103 -12.47 -9.54 -16.13
N LYS A 104 -13.68 -10.07 -15.92
CA LYS A 104 -14.83 -9.29 -15.45
C LYS A 104 -14.93 -9.34 -13.93
N PHE A 105 -15.33 -8.22 -13.35
CA PHE A 105 -15.62 -8.09 -11.93
C PHE A 105 -17.11 -7.87 -11.72
N LYS A 106 -17.57 -8.01 -10.46
CA LYS A 106 -18.99 -7.79 -10.14
C LYS A 106 -19.43 -6.36 -10.44
N ASP A 107 -18.54 -5.41 -10.23
CA ASP A 107 -18.74 -3.99 -10.45
C ASP A 107 -17.40 -3.26 -10.66
N LYS A 108 -17.48 -1.97 -11.01
CA LYS A 108 -16.28 -1.14 -11.22
C LYS A 108 -15.47 -0.95 -9.93
N LYS A 109 -16.12 -0.97 -8.76
CA LYS A 109 -15.46 -0.77 -7.47
C LYS A 109 -14.50 -1.94 -7.22
N GLU A 110 -14.97 -3.17 -7.41
CA GLU A 110 -14.18 -4.38 -7.29
C GLU A 110 -13.03 -4.42 -8.29
N ALA A 111 -13.26 -4.04 -9.56
CA ALA A 111 -12.18 -3.96 -10.54
C ALA A 111 -11.06 -3.00 -10.08
N MET A 112 -11.43 -1.82 -9.55
CA MET A 112 -10.47 -0.84 -9.03
C MET A 112 -9.75 -1.34 -7.78
N GLU A 113 -10.47 -1.94 -6.83
CA GLU A 113 -9.86 -2.54 -5.63
C GLU A 113 -8.85 -3.62 -5.99
N VAL A 114 -9.23 -4.56 -6.86
CA VAL A 114 -8.33 -5.64 -7.28
C VAL A 114 -7.13 -5.08 -8.05
N GLY A 115 -7.33 -4.08 -8.91
CA GLY A 115 -6.22 -3.39 -9.57
C GLY A 115 -5.24 -2.77 -8.58
N ILE A 116 -5.73 -2.05 -7.57
CA ILE A 116 -4.90 -1.46 -6.51
C ILE A 116 -4.16 -2.57 -5.75
N ARG A 117 -4.84 -3.65 -5.37
CA ARG A 117 -4.24 -4.78 -4.65
C ARG A 117 -3.14 -5.47 -5.45
N VAL A 118 -3.34 -5.70 -6.75
CA VAL A 118 -2.32 -6.32 -7.62
C VAL A 118 -1.12 -5.39 -7.82
N GLY A 119 -1.34 -4.10 -8.06
CA GLY A 119 -0.25 -3.12 -8.14
C GLY A 119 0.54 -3.06 -6.83
N PHE A 120 -0.16 -3.05 -5.69
CA PHE A 120 0.46 -3.03 -4.37
C PHE A 120 1.24 -4.31 -4.11
N ALA A 121 0.66 -5.48 -4.39
CA ALA A 121 1.33 -6.77 -4.25
C ALA A 121 2.58 -6.86 -5.13
N TYR A 122 2.53 -6.40 -6.39
CA TYR A 122 3.71 -6.35 -7.24
C TYR A 122 4.80 -5.46 -6.66
N HIS A 123 4.45 -4.26 -6.19
CA HIS A 123 5.42 -3.35 -5.57
C HIS A 123 6.12 -3.96 -4.34
N THR A 124 5.39 -4.78 -3.58
CA THR A 124 5.92 -5.50 -2.41
C THR A 124 6.35 -6.94 -2.72
N MET A 125 6.62 -7.28 -3.99
CA MET A 125 7.08 -8.61 -4.45
C MET A 125 6.15 -9.79 -4.11
N GLY A 126 4.90 -9.53 -3.71
CA GLY A 126 3.95 -10.52 -3.22
C GLY A 126 4.40 -11.21 -1.93
N THR A 127 5.30 -10.61 -1.14
CA THR A 127 5.89 -11.24 0.06
C THR A 127 5.28 -10.77 1.38
N VAL A 128 4.36 -9.80 1.34
CA VAL A 128 3.69 -9.24 2.53
C VAL A 128 2.18 -9.38 2.40
N ALA A 129 1.49 -9.47 3.54
CA ALA A 129 0.03 -9.60 3.59
C ALA A 129 -0.71 -8.27 3.41
N SER A 130 -0.01 -7.13 3.44
CA SER A 130 -0.63 -5.79 3.35
C SER A 130 -1.57 -5.55 2.15
N PRO A 131 -1.34 -6.09 0.94
CA PRO A 131 -2.30 -6.01 -0.15
C PRO A 131 -3.65 -6.69 0.14
N LEU A 132 -3.71 -7.61 1.11
CA LEU A 132 -4.94 -8.27 1.55
C LEU A 132 -5.48 -7.63 2.83
N GLU A 133 -4.63 -7.53 3.85
CA GLU A 133 -5.03 -7.18 5.21
C GLU A 133 -4.83 -5.70 5.51
N GLY A 134 -3.77 -5.09 4.98
CA GLY A 134 -3.39 -3.70 5.25
C GLY A 134 -4.27 -2.70 4.50
N PHE A 135 -4.45 -2.90 3.20
CA PHE A 135 -5.46 -2.22 2.39
C PHE A 135 -6.74 -3.05 2.43
N VAL A 136 -7.68 -2.64 3.28
CA VAL A 136 -8.92 -3.37 3.56
C VAL A 136 -9.93 -3.22 2.43
N GLY A 137 -9.98 -2.07 1.79
CA GLY A 137 -10.91 -1.81 0.70
C GLY A 137 -10.87 -0.38 0.19
N LEU A 138 -11.65 -0.13 -0.86
CA LEU A 138 -11.94 1.18 -1.40
C LEU A 138 -13.35 1.55 -0.99
N ASP A 139 -13.61 2.82 -0.74
CA ASP A 139 -14.95 3.39 -0.70
C ASP A 139 -15.04 4.52 -1.71
N ILE A 140 -16.20 4.62 -2.37
CA ILE A 140 -16.52 5.73 -3.24
C ILE A 140 -17.49 6.61 -2.47
N ARG A 141 -17.07 7.84 -2.17
CA ARG A 141 -17.83 8.79 -1.36
C ARG A 141 -18.07 10.08 -2.11
N LYS A 142 -18.95 10.92 -1.57
CA LYS A 142 -19.34 12.20 -2.17
C LYS A 142 -18.52 13.36 -1.60
N ARG A 143 -17.95 14.15 -2.51
CA ARG A 143 -17.40 15.48 -2.23
C ARG A 143 -18.51 16.45 -1.87
N ARG A 144 -18.16 17.61 -1.32
CA ARG A 144 -19.14 18.68 -1.04
C ARG A 144 -19.81 19.21 -2.31
N ASP A 145 -19.15 19.11 -3.45
CA ASP A 145 -19.70 19.46 -4.77
C ASP A 145 -20.48 18.31 -5.43
N GLY A 146 -20.72 17.21 -4.72
CA GLY A 146 -21.50 16.05 -5.19
C GLY A 146 -20.75 15.09 -6.11
N LYS A 147 -19.49 15.38 -6.48
CA LYS A 147 -18.66 14.48 -7.29
C LYS A 147 -18.14 13.31 -6.46
N ASP A 148 -17.85 12.20 -7.11
CA ASP A 148 -17.29 11.01 -6.47
C ASP A 148 -15.78 11.12 -6.29
N TYR A 149 -15.28 10.65 -5.13
CA TYR A 149 -13.86 10.55 -4.79
C TYR A 149 -13.55 9.23 -4.08
N PHE A 150 -12.26 8.92 -3.96
CA PHE A 150 -11.77 7.70 -3.30
C PHE A 150 -11.48 7.92 -1.81
N ALA A 151 -12.04 7.05 -0.98
CA ALA A 151 -11.64 6.84 0.41
C ALA A 151 -10.99 5.45 0.54
N LEU A 152 -9.73 5.42 0.97
CA LEU A 152 -8.92 4.20 1.06
C LEU A 152 -8.97 3.68 2.49
N MET A 153 -9.51 2.47 2.67
CA MET A 153 -9.66 1.85 3.98
C MET A 153 -8.38 1.07 4.32
N TYR A 154 -7.66 1.51 5.35
CA TYR A 154 -6.45 0.88 5.85
C TYR A 154 -6.60 0.37 7.28
N SER A 155 -5.93 -0.73 7.60
CA SER A 155 -5.87 -1.32 8.94
C SER A 155 -4.44 -1.34 9.49
N GLY A 156 -4.28 -1.69 10.77
CA GLY A 156 -2.97 -1.82 11.44
C GLY A 156 -1.95 -2.71 10.69
N PRO A 157 -2.34 -3.87 10.12
CA PRO A 157 -1.49 -4.70 9.26
C PRO A 157 -0.73 -3.99 8.14
N ILE A 158 -1.12 -2.77 7.74
CA ILE A 158 -0.36 -1.95 6.78
C ILE A 158 1.11 -1.72 7.20
N ARG A 159 1.41 -1.80 8.51
CA ARG A 159 2.78 -1.70 9.02
C ARG A 159 3.71 -2.77 8.43
N SER A 160 3.17 -3.95 8.07
CA SER A 160 3.93 -5.08 7.50
C SER A 160 4.49 -4.79 6.10
N ALA A 161 3.86 -3.90 5.31
CA ALA A 161 4.43 -3.46 4.03
C ALA A 161 5.68 -2.58 4.19
N GLY A 162 5.91 -2.07 5.40
CA GLY A 162 6.84 -0.98 5.67
C GLY A 162 6.38 0.34 5.03
N GLY A 163 6.99 1.43 5.46
CA GLY A 163 6.56 2.77 5.03
C GLY A 163 6.61 3.00 3.52
N THR A 164 7.57 2.40 2.79
CA THR A 164 7.65 2.59 1.33
C THR A 164 6.47 1.91 0.65
N GLY A 165 6.17 0.66 1.01
CA GLY A 165 5.06 -0.08 0.42
C GLY A 165 3.72 0.63 0.64
N GLY A 166 3.43 1.05 1.87
CA GLY A 166 2.21 1.80 2.17
C GLY A 166 2.15 3.18 1.48
N SER A 167 3.29 3.86 1.27
CA SER A 167 3.28 5.15 0.56
C SER A 167 2.95 4.97 -0.93
N VAL A 168 3.43 3.88 -1.54
CA VAL A 168 3.20 3.57 -2.94
C VAL A 168 1.81 2.97 -3.16
N SER A 169 1.22 2.29 -2.19
CA SER A 169 -0.18 1.85 -2.27
C SER A 169 -1.15 3.04 -2.40
N VAL A 170 -0.91 4.13 -1.66
CA VAL A 170 -1.67 5.37 -1.79
C VAL A 170 -1.48 6.01 -3.18
N LEU A 171 -0.24 6.03 -3.69
CA LEU A 171 0.08 6.52 -5.04
C LEU A 171 -0.64 5.71 -6.13
N ILE A 172 -0.62 4.37 -6.03
CA ILE A 172 -1.30 3.47 -6.97
C ILE A 172 -2.81 3.74 -6.95
N ALA A 173 -3.40 3.85 -5.76
CA ALA A 173 -4.81 4.13 -5.62
C ALA A 173 -5.22 5.48 -6.20
N ASP A 174 -4.40 6.52 -6.02
CA ASP A 174 -4.62 7.82 -6.63
C ASP A 174 -4.46 7.80 -8.16
N TYR A 175 -3.50 7.03 -8.67
CA TYR A 175 -3.35 6.83 -10.11
C TYR A 175 -4.60 6.18 -10.70
N VAL A 176 -5.10 5.11 -10.07
CA VAL A 176 -6.36 4.45 -10.48
C VAL A 176 -7.54 5.43 -10.38
N ARG A 177 -7.67 6.19 -9.27
CA ARG A 177 -8.70 7.24 -9.11
C ARG A 177 -8.73 8.15 -10.33
N LYS A 178 -7.57 8.70 -10.71
CA LYS A 178 -7.45 9.64 -11.81
C LYS A 178 -7.80 8.99 -13.15
N LYS A 179 -7.27 7.80 -13.44
CA LYS A 179 -7.53 7.07 -14.70
C LYS A 179 -8.97 6.60 -14.84
N MET A 180 -9.67 6.44 -13.73
CA MET A 180 -11.08 6.03 -13.69
C MET A 180 -12.06 7.22 -13.58
N GLY A 181 -11.55 8.46 -13.61
CA GLY A 181 -12.37 9.67 -13.72
C GLY A 181 -12.94 10.21 -12.40
N TYR A 182 -12.41 9.77 -11.26
CA TYR A 182 -12.86 10.24 -9.94
C TYR A 182 -12.14 11.52 -9.54
N SER A 183 -12.86 12.40 -8.85
CA SER A 183 -12.34 13.71 -8.43
C SER A 183 -11.39 13.59 -7.23
N PRO A 184 -10.43 14.51 -7.05
CA PRO A 184 -9.58 14.56 -5.85
C PRO A 184 -10.43 14.68 -4.57
N TYR A 185 -9.91 14.26 -3.43
CA TYR A 185 -10.56 14.51 -2.14
C TYR A 185 -10.61 16.02 -1.80
N ASP A 186 -11.68 16.48 -1.17
CA ASP A 186 -11.91 17.89 -0.79
C ASP A 186 -12.06 18.06 0.74
N PRO A 187 -10.98 17.85 1.52
CA PRO A 187 -11.05 17.88 2.98
C PRO A 187 -11.54 19.23 3.50
N THR A 188 -12.31 19.17 4.58
CA THR A 188 -12.66 20.32 5.43
C THR A 188 -11.58 20.51 6.49
N GLU A 189 -11.51 21.72 7.07
CA GLU A 189 -10.59 21.99 8.18
C GLU A 189 -10.87 21.10 9.40
N LYS A 190 -12.13 20.70 9.64
CA LYS A 190 -12.46 19.74 10.71
C LYS A 190 -11.87 18.35 10.43
N GLU A 191 -11.93 17.88 9.19
CA GLU A 191 -11.32 16.60 8.79
C GLU A 191 -9.79 16.63 8.90
N ILE A 192 -9.17 17.75 8.50
CA ILE A 192 -7.72 17.95 8.65
C ILE A 192 -7.33 17.92 10.13
N ASN A 193 -8.01 18.68 10.98
CA ASN A 193 -7.70 18.72 12.40
C ASN A 193 -7.99 17.40 13.11
N ARG A 194 -9.01 16.65 12.65
CA ARG A 194 -9.25 15.27 13.09
C ARG A 194 -8.05 14.38 12.79
N ILE A 195 -7.50 14.42 11.57
CA ILE A 195 -6.31 13.63 11.22
C ILE A 195 -5.12 14.00 12.10
N ILE A 196 -4.88 15.30 12.30
CA ILE A 196 -3.79 15.79 13.16
C ILE A 196 -3.94 15.21 14.57
N ARG A 197 -5.11 15.44 15.20
CA ARG A 197 -5.34 15.00 16.58
C ARG A 197 -5.29 13.49 16.73
N GLU A 198 -5.81 12.74 15.76
CA GLU A 198 -5.84 11.28 15.79
C GLU A 198 -4.43 10.68 15.67
N VAL A 199 -3.55 11.24 14.84
CA VAL A 199 -2.13 10.82 14.76
C VAL A 199 -1.39 11.09 16.06
N LEU A 200 -1.59 12.26 16.67
CA LEU A 200 -0.99 12.61 17.96
C LEU A 200 -1.52 11.70 19.08
N ASP A 201 -2.84 11.51 19.18
CA ASP A 201 -3.47 10.61 20.14
C ASP A 201 -2.96 9.17 19.98
N TYR A 202 -2.84 8.69 18.75
CA TYR A 202 -2.32 7.34 18.50
C TYR A 202 -0.88 7.19 18.98
N HIS A 203 -0.03 8.19 18.73
CA HIS A 203 1.35 8.20 19.22
C HIS A 203 1.43 8.20 20.74
N GLU A 204 0.70 9.10 21.38
CA GLU A 204 0.78 9.35 22.82
C GLU A 204 0.10 8.25 23.66
N ARG A 205 -0.98 7.65 23.13
CA ARG A 205 -1.92 6.85 23.94
C ARG A 205 -2.09 5.41 23.46
N ALA A 206 -1.55 5.04 22.30
CA ALA A 206 -1.67 3.68 21.76
C ALA A 206 -0.31 3.06 21.41
N THR A 207 0.45 3.62 20.46
CA THR A 207 1.76 3.10 20.07
C THR A 207 2.68 4.18 19.54
N ASN A 208 3.96 4.08 19.89
CA ASN A 208 4.99 4.96 19.35
C ASN A 208 5.13 4.75 17.83
N LEU A 209 5.01 5.86 17.10
CA LEU A 209 5.27 5.94 15.67
C LEU A 209 6.77 6.06 15.42
N GLN A 210 7.29 5.40 14.39
CA GLN A 210 8.69 5.52 13.94
C GLN A 210 9.05 6.94 13.48
N TYR A 211 8.04 7.69 13.06
CA TYR A 211 8.15 9.10 12.72
C TYR A 211 6.87 9.78 13.16
N LEU A 212 6.96 10.68 14.14
CA LEU A 212 5.85 11.55 14.50
C LEU A 212 5.98 12.84 13.67
N PRO A 213 5.14 13.04 12.63
CA PRO A 213 5.18 14.29 11.88
C PRO A 213 4.61 15.41 12.75
N SER A 214 5.13 16.61 12.57
CA SER A 214 4.58 17.81 13.20
C SER A 214 3.15 18.10 12.72
N GLU A 215 2.39 18.89 13.48
CA GLU A 215 1.06 19.34 13.05
C GLU A 215 1.11 20.08 11.70
N LYS A 216 2.17 20.86 11.43
CA LYS A 216 2.38 21.54 10.15
C LYS A 216 2.52 20.54 9.00
N GLU A 217 3.29 19.47 9.20
CA GLU A 217 3.43 18.39 8.21
C GLU A 217 2.11 17.64 7.97
N LEU A 218 1.41 17.28 9.05
CA LEU A 218 0.12 16.58 8.96
C LEU A 218 -0.95 17.44 8.27
N ALA A 219 -1.06 18.72 8.62
CA ALA A 219 -1.97 19.65 7.98
C ALA A 219 -1.69 19.79 6.49
N PHE A 220 -0.42 19.90 6.11
CA PHE A 220 -0.02 20.03 4.71
C PHE A 220 -0.34 18.77 3.90
N LEU A 221 0.00 17.59 4.43
CA LEU A 221 -0.32 16.32 3.77
C LEU A 221 -1.84 16.12 3.65
N ALA A 222 -2.58 16.27 4.75
CA ALA A 222 -4.03 16.07 4.76
C ALA A 222 -4.76 16.99 3.78
N ARG A 223 -4.28 18.22 3.58
CA ARG A 223 -4.86 19.19 2.64
C ARG A 223 -4.57 18.86 1.18
N ASN A 224 -3.41 18.31 0.87
CA ASN A 224 -2.94 18.12 -0.51
C ASN A 224 -3.15 16.70 -1.05
N LEU A 225 -3.44 15.72 -0.20
CA LEU A 225 -3.67 14.34 -0.64
C LEU A 225 -4.96 14.24 -1.49
N PRO A 226 -4.86 13.71 -2.72
CA PRO A 226 -6.01 13.62 -3.64
C PRO A 226 -6.97 12.47 -3.30
N VAL A 227 -6.69 11.69 -2.27
CA VAL A 227 -7.51 10.57 -1.79
C VAL A 227 -7.68 10.72 -0.28
N GLN A 228 -8.82 10.30 0.26
CA GLN A 228 -9.00 10.23 1.70
C GLN A 228 -8.34 8.95 2.23
N ILE A 229 -7.57 9.06 3.31
CA ILE A 229 -7.10 7.91 4.07
C ILE A 229 -8.07 7.69 5.23
N ASP A 230 -8.64 6.49 5.31
CA ASP A 230 -9.62 6.09 6.31
C ASP A 230 -9.35 4.63 6.73
N GLY A 231 -10.24 4.05 7.52
CA GLY A 231 -10.12 2.69 8.02
C GLY A 231 -11.05 2.44 9.21
N ASP A 232 -11.26 1.18 9.51
CA ASP A 232 -11.94 0.79 10.74
C ASP A 232 -11.08 1.14 11.97
N PRO A 233 -11.70 1.43 13.12
CA PRO A 233 -10.96 1.73 14.33
C PRO A 233 -10.18 0.49 14.80
N THR A 234 -8.89 0.66 15.09
CA THR A 234 -8.05 -0.41 15.64
C THR A 234 -7.94 -0.31 17.16
N GLU A 235 -8.12 0.89 17.71
CA GLU A 235 -8.04 1.11 19.14
C GLU A 235 -9.42 1.23 19.79
N LYS A 236 -9.49 0.89 21.08
CA LYS A 236 -10.71 1.05 21.89
C LYS A 236 -10.92 2.48 22.38
N ILE A 237 -9.90 3.35 22.24
CA ILE A 237 -9.93 4.73 22.71
C ILE A 237 -10.46 5.67 21.65
N ASP A 238 -11.23 6.66 22.11
CA ASP A 238 -11.68 7.77 21.28
C ASP A 238 -10.56 8.77 21.02
N VAL A 239 -10.65 9.43 19.86
CA VAL A 239 -9.95 10.68 19.60
C VAL A 239 -10.35 11.72 20.65
N SER A 240 -9.38 12.48 21.14
CA SER A 240 -9.61 13.45 22.21
C SER A 240 -10.40 14.69 21.76
N ASN A 241 -10.39 15.02 20.47
CA ASN A 241 -11.14 16.13 19.89
C ASN A 241 -11.53 15.84 18.42
N TYR A 242 -12.38 16.69 17.82
CA TYR A 242 -12.88 16.52 16.44
C TYR A 242 -13.64 15.20 16.22
N LYS A 243 -14.57 14.92 17.15
CA LYS A 243 -15.55 13.83 17.05
C LYS A 243 -16.66 14.18 16.06
N ASP A 244 -17.41 13.16 15.65
CA ASP A 244 -18.64 13.24 14.85
C ASP A 244 -18.42 13.96 13.50
N ILE A 245 -17.33 13.57 12.82
CA ILE A 245 -17.00 14.05 11.48
C ILE A 245 -17.77 13.22 10.46
N GLU A 246 -18.62 13.88 9.67
CA GLU A 246 -19.55 13.25 8.72
C GLU A 246 -18.93 12.15 7.85
N ARG A 247 -17.75 12.39 7.27
CA ARG A 247 -17.07 11.45 6.36
C ARG A 247 -16.06 10.55 7.08
N ILE A 248 -16.13 10.42 8.40
CA ILE A 248 -15.33 9.49 9.20
C ILE A 248 -16.28 8.72 10.12
N GLY A 249 -16.51 7.44 9.83
CA GLY A 249 -17.56 6.63 10.45
C GLY A 249 -17.34 6.25 11.92
N THR A 250 -16.34 6.81 12.60
CA THR A 250 -16.00 6.45 13.98
C THR A 250 -15.34 7.61 14.74
N ASN A 251 -15.56 7.64 16.06
CA ASN A 251 -14.83 8.50 17.00
C ASN A 251 -13.61 7.81 17.61
N ARG A 252 -13.43 6.50 17.38
CA ARG A 252 -12.26 5.75 17.84
C ARG A 252 -11.08 5.92 16.89
N ILE A 253 -9.88 5.70 17.43
CA ILE A 253 -8.64 5.86 16.67
C ILE A 253 -8.50 4.76 15.60
N ARG A 254 -8.26 5.21 14.37
CA ARG A 254 -7.99 4.40 13.18
C ARG A 254 -6.48 4.24 12.99
N GLY A 255 -5.86 3.29 13.69
CA GLY A 255 -4.40 3.10 13.68
C GLY A 255 -3.81 2.87 12.29
N GLY A 256 -4.53 2.18 11.40
CA GLY A 256 -4.12 2.03 9.99
C GLY A 256 -3.97 3.37 9.27
N ALA A 257 -4.94 4.28 9.43
CA ALA A 257 -4.86 5.63 8.87
C ALA A 257 -3.70 6.43 9.49
N CYS A 258 -3.50 6.35 10.81
CA CYS A 258 -2.39 7.00 11.49
C CYS A 258 -1.03 6.54 10.96
N LEU A 259 -0.84 5.23 10.79
CA LEU A 259 0.38 4.63 10.24
C LEU A 259 0.64 5.07 8.79
N VAL A 260 -0.41 5.18 7.96
CA VAL A 260 -0.28 5.65 6.58
C VAL A 260 0.16 7.11 6.53
N PHE A 261 -0.45 8.00 7.33
CA PHE A 261 -0.02 9.40 7.38
C PHE A 261 1.41 9.55 7.87
N ALA A 262 1.76 8.87 8.97
CA ALA A 262 3.01 9.09 9.69
C ALA A 262 4.18 8.28 9.11
N GLU A 263 4.08 6.95 9.13
CA GLU A 263 5.19 6.05 8.80
C GLU A 263 5.30 5.79 7.28
N CYS A 264 4.22 5.99 6.53
CA CYS A 264 4.23 5.79 5.08
C CYS A 264 4.46 7.11 4.33
N LEU A 265 3.49 8.02 4.36
CA LEU A 265 3.53 9.25 3.57
C LEU A 265 4.58 10.23 4.10
N ALA A 266 4.48 10.66 5.36
CA ALA A 266 5.38 11.68 5.90
C ALA A 266 6.83 11.19 6.02
N GLN A 267 7.05 9.99 6.60
CA GLN A 267 8.39 9.45 6.79
C GLN A 267 9.08 9.11 5.45
N LYS A 268 8.33 8.60 4.45
CA LYS A 268 8.93 8.17 3.17
C LYS A 268 8.75 9.17 2.04
N ALA A 269 8.21 10.36 2.29
CA ALA A 269 8.11 11.44 1.32
C ALA A 269 9.40 11.68 0.51
N PRO A 270 10.63 11.69 1.10
CA PRO A 270 11.84 11.90 0.31
C PRO A 270 12.09 10.81 -0.73
N LYS A 271 11.84 9.55 -0.35
CA LYS A 271 12.02 8.39 -1.24
C LYS A 271 10.92 8.32 -2.29
N LEU A 272 9.67 8.56 -1.88
CA LEU A 272 8.51 8.64 -2.75
C LEU A 272 8.73 9.70 -3.84
N TRP A 273 9.07 10.93 -3.44
CA TRP A 273 9.30 12.05 -4.36
C TRP A 273 10.47 11.79 -5.31
N ASN A 274 11.63 11.36 -4.80
CA ASN A 274 12.81 11.08 -5.63
C ASN A 274 12.55 10.02 -6.71
N ARG A 275 11.65 9.07 -6.46
CA ARG A 275 11.24 8.08 -7.47
C ARG A 275 10.18 8.65 -8.40
N LEU A 276 9.13 9.24 -7.84
CA LEU A 276 7.96 9.73 -8.59
C LEU A 276 8.30 10.88 -9.55
N SER A 277 9.14 11.83 -9.14
CA SER A 277 9.49 13.00 -9.96
C SER A 277 10.12 12.64 -11.32
N LYS A 278 10.68 11.44 -11.44
CA LYS A 278 11.28 10.93 -12.69
C LYS A 278 10.26 10.52 -13.74
N PHE A 279 9.01 10.27 -13.35
CA PHE A 279 7.98 9.78 -14.27
C PHE A 279 6.59 10.38 -14.02
N SER A 280 6.44 11.35 -13.11
CA SER A 280 5.15 11.94 -12.76
C SER A 280 4.41 12.46 -13.99
N LYS A 281 5.10 13.17 -14.89
CA LYS A 281 4.53 13.66 -16.16
C LYS A 281 4.11 12.56 -17.14
N GLU A 282 4.88 11.47 -17.25
CA GLU A 282 4.54 10.33 -18.11
C GLU A 282 3.25 9.64 -17.62
N PHE A 283 3.02 9.66 -16.31
CA PHE A 283 1.89 8.99 -15.66
C PHE A 283 0.78 9.94 -15.20
N ASP A 284 0.82 11.23 -15.58
CA ASP A 284 -0.22 12.20 -15.19
C ASP A 284 -0.40 12.27 -13.65
N LEU A 285 0.72 12.32 -12.92
CA LEU A 285 0.82 12.35 -11.46
C LEU A 285 1.46 13.63 -10.93
N GLU A 286 1.52 14.70 -11.73
CA GLU A 286 2.08 16.01 -11.35
C GLU A 286 1.35 16.65 -10.16
N GLN A 287 0.12 16.22 -9.86
CA GLN A 287 -0.58 16.63 -8.64
C GLN A 287 0.17 16.25 -7.36
N TRP A 288 1.10 15.29 -7.40
CA TRP A 288 1.98 14.94 -6.29
C TRP A 288 3.21 15.84 -6.15
N ASN A 289 3.37 16.85 -7.01
CA ASN A 289 4.46 17.82 -6.90
C ASN A 289 4.42 18.60 -5.57
N PHE A 290 3.29 18.60 -4.84
CA PHE A 290 3.23 19.10 -3.47
C PHE A 290 4.27 18.45 -2.54
N LEU A 291 4.77 17.24 -2.86
CA LEU A 291 5.81 16.59 -2.08
C LEU A 291 7.12 17.41 -2.05
N GLU A 292 7.39 18.22 -3.07
CA GLU A 292 8.54 19.12 -3.06
C GLU A 292 8.42 20.15 -1.92
N GLU A 293 7.28 20.84 -1.84
CA GLU A 293 6.98 21.79 -0.76
C GLU A 293 6.90 21.10 0.60
N PHE A 294 6.31 19.89 0.67
CA PHE A 294 6.29 19.09 1.90
C PHE A 294 7.71 18.81 2.41
N LEU A 295 8.67 18.51 1.52
CA LEU A 295 10.05 18.27 1.91
C LEU A 295 10.74 19.52 2.46
N ASP A 296 10.38 20.70 1.96
CA ASP A 296 10.89 21.96 2.50
C ASP A 296 10.30 22.24 3.89
N ILE A 297 8.99 22.01 4.09
CA ILE A 297 8.37 22.04 5.42
C ILE A 297 9.08 21.07 6.38
N GLN A 298 9.35 19.84 5.94
CA GLN A 298 10.03 18.84 6.75
C GLN A 298 11.47 19.28 7.13
N LYS A 299 12.20 19.96 6.24
CA LYS A 299 13.52 20.54 6.55
C LYS A 299 13.41 21.68 7.57
N GLU A 300 12.45 22.58 7.41
CA GLU A 300 12.22 23.70 8.34
C GLU A 300 11.93 23.21 9.76
N VAL A 301 11.04 22.23 9.89
CA VAL A 301 10.67 21.64 11.19
C VAL A 301 11.88 20.98 11.85
N LYS A 302 12.66 20.20 11.09
CA LYS A 302 13.88 19.56 11.60
C LYS A 302 14.97 20.57 11.99
N ALA A 303 15.07 21.69 11.29
CA ALA A 303 16.04 22.75 11.62
C ALA A 303 15.68 23.45 12.94
N LYS A 304 14.40 23.71 13.20
CA LYS A 304 13.93 24.32 14.47
C LYS A 304 14.09 23.43 15.69
N GLY A 305 14.13 22.10 15.50
CA GLY A 305 14.33 21.12 16.57
C GLY A 305 15.80 20.84 16.94
N LYS A 306 16.77 21.34 16.17
CA LYS A 306 18.20 21.16 16.47
C LYS A 306 18.72 22.32 17.31
N ILE A 307 19.16 22.03 18.55
CA ILE A 307 20.08 22.91 19.28
C ILE A 307 21.40 22.92 18.48
N ASN A 308 21.88 24.10 18.11
CA ASN A 308 23.11 24.29 17.33
C ASN A 308 24.34 23.80 18.11
N ASN A 309 24.68 22.51 18.01
CA ASN A 309 26.03 22.03 18.31
C ASN A 309 26.91 22.29 17.07
N ALA A 310 27.23 23.56 16.85
CA ALA A 310 28.15 23.99 15.81
C ALA A 310 29.57 23.52 16.16
N GLY A 311 30.02 22.40 15.58
CA GLY A 311 31.43 22.00 15.68
C GLY A 311 31.78 20.55 15.33
N GLU A 312 30.88 19.59 15.55
CA GLU A 312 31.23 18.17 15.44
C GLU A 312 30.65 17.52 14.17
N LYS A 313 31.53 16.97 13.32
CA LYS A 313 31.15 16.24 12.09
C LYS A 313 30.47 14.89 12.39
N ILE A 314 30.68 14.35 13.58
CA ILE A 314 30.09 13.08 14.05
C ILE A 314 29.57 13.35 15.44
N THR A 315 28.28 13.16 15.65
CA THR A 315 27.64 13.28 16.97
C THR A 315 27.45 11.88 17.56
N PRO A 316 27.61 11.72 18.89
CA PRO A 316 27.37 10.43 19.52
C PRO A 316 25.93 9.94 19.31
N ASN A 317 25.77 8.66 18.97
CA ASN A 317 24.46 8.03 18.80
C ASN A 317 24.09 7.25 20.08
N TYR A 318 23.18 7.81 20.86
CA TYR A 318 22.72 7.20 22.13
C TYR A 318 21.50 6.29 21.96
N THR A 319 21.05 6.03 20.74
CA THR A 319 19.84 5.23 20.48
C THR A 319 19.93 3.83 21.10
N PHE A 320 21.14 3.26 21.22
CA PHE A 320 21.38 1.93 21.81
C PHE A 320 21.62 1.96 23.34
N ILE A 321 21.52 3.13 23.96
CA ILE A 321 21.76 3.34 25.40
C ILE A 321 20.44 3.67 26.14
N GLN A 322 19.36 3.94 25.40
CA GLN A 322 18.07 4.42 25.93
C GLN A 322 17.08 3.33 26.34
N ASP A 323 17.49 2.06 26.41
CA ASP A 323 16.63 0.96 26.85
C ASP A 323 16.48 0.89 28.39
#